data_AF-M0E691-F1
#
_entry.id   AF-M0E691-F1
#
_cell.length_a   1.000
_cell.length_b   1.000
_cell.length_c   1.000
_cell.angle_alpha   90.00
_cell.angle_beta   90.00
_cell.angle_gamma   90.00
#
_symmetry.space_group_name_H-M   'P 1'
#
loop_
_entity.id
_entity.type
_entity.pdbx_description
1 polymer ?
#
loop_
_entity_poly.entity_id
_entity_poly.type
_entity_poly.pdbx_seq_one_letter_code
_entity_poly.pdbx_strand_id
1 'polypeptide(L)'
;MSRALAWIRKSKGEESDVGLEEQRELVRALADDLADEVELLDLGVHTGFSTMTRDDPAGLLDQNERVQERVSELEAGEYSHLVAWDDRRICRDEYFSMIQYAAEQGDAEIVYIGDVNEDDLTFDLKRRIERDTKEEEIEKSRRAIERRKEQGYDHGRPRFGMTYDAAGKYQVPGEEFDTVLKIFRLDNAGKSRREIADEVSVPTSTVQKVIERREWYVEREQMAEA
;
A
#
# COMPACT_ATOMS: atom_id res chain seq x y z
N MET A 1 -18.89 16.55 -36.81
CA MET A 1 -19.05 15.14 -36.42
C MET A 1 -18.47 15.07 -35.03
N SER A 2 -19.31 14.81 -34.03
CA SER A 2 -18.87 14.78 -32.63
C SER A 2 -18.19 13.45 -32.35
N ARG A 3 -17.07 13.50 -31.61
CA ARG A 3 -16.36 12.30 -31.13
C ARG A 3 -16.42 12.25 -29.61
N ALA A 4 -16.65 11.07 -29.04
CA ALA A 4 -16.59 10.82 -27.62
C ALA A 4 -15.45 9.86 -27.27
N LEU A 5 -14.75 10.13 -26.18
CA LEU A 5 -13.76 9.23 -25.59
C LEU A 5 -14.39 8.45 -24.43
N ALA A 6 -14.62 7.16 -24.62
CA ALA A 6 -15.07 6.24 -23.59
C ALA A 6 -13.88 5.75 -22.76
N TRP A 7 -13.80 6.18 -21.49
CA TRP A 7 -12.73 5.87 -20.55
C TRP A 7 -13.14 4.76 -19.58
N ILE A 8 -12.46 3.61 -19.68
CA ILE A 8 -12.76 2.42 -18.88
C ILE A 8 -11.51 2.01 -18.11
N ARG A 9 -11.69 1.82 -16.80
CA ARG A 9 -10.62 1.39 -15.90
C ARG A 9 -11.23 0.77 -14.66
N LYS A 10 -10.58 -0.28 -14.16
CA LYS A 10 -10.82 -0.80 -12.82
C LYS A 10 -9.53 -0.74 -12.02
N SER A 11 -9.61 -0.31 -10.77
CA SER A 11 -8.40 -0.17 -9.95
C SER A 11 -7.81 -1.48 -9.43
N LYS A 12 -8.65 -2.48 -9.17
CA LYS A 12 -8.30 -3.79 -8.60
C LYS A 12 -9.35 -4.82 -9.02
N GLY A 13 -8.93 -6.06 -9.20
CA GLY A 13 -9.80 -7.17 -9.64
C GLY A 13 -9.21 -7.93 -10.82
N GLU A 14 -10.00 -8.81 -11.41
CA GLU A 14 -9.68 -9.52 -12.65
C GLU A 14 -10.46 -8.91 -13.83
N GLU A 15 -9.97 -9.10 -15.05
CA GLU A 15 -10.62 -8.57 -16.25
C GLU A 15 -12.02 -9.17 -16.51
N SER A 16 -12.26 -10.38 -16.01
CA SER A 16 -13.53 -11.09 -16.07
C SER A 16 -14.49 -10.76 -14.92
N ASP A 17 -14.15 -9.77 -14.09
CA ASP A 17 -15.07 -9.33 -13.06
C ASP A 17 -16.29 -8.67 -13.70
N VAL A 18 -17.49 -9.12 -13.30
CA VAL A 18 -18.80 -8.62 -13.79
C VAL A 18 -18.87 -7.09 -13.83
N GLY A 19 -18.31 -6.41 -12.83
CA GLY A 19 -18.31 -4.94 -12.77
C GLY A 19 -17.43 -4.21 -13.81
N LEU A 20 -16.52 -4.90 -14.52
CA LEU A 20 -15.76 -4.32 -15.64
C LEU A 20 -16.49 -4.53 -16.97
N GLU A 21 -17.14 -5.68 -17.15
CA GLU A 21 -17.98 -5.95 -18.33
C GLU A 21 -19.17 -4.99 -18.37
N GLU A 22 -19.87 -4.81 -17.24
CA GLU A 22 -20.97 -3.85 -17.12
C GLU A 22 -20.49 -2.41 -17.39
N GLN A 23 -19.30 -2.05 -16.92
CA GLN A 23 -18.71 -0.75 -17.21
C GLN A 23 -18.41 -0.57 -18.71
N ARG A 24 -17.86 -1.59 -19.38
CA ARG A 24 -17.60 -1.54 -20.82
C ARG A 24 -18.87 -1.33 -21.63
N GLU A 25 -19.95 -1.99 -21.24
CA GLU A 25 -21.24 -1.86 -21.90
C GLU A 25 -21.85 -0.47 -21.68
N LEU A 26 -21.96 -0.03 -20.42
CA LEU A 26 -22.69 1.19 -20.09
C LEU A 26 -21.92 2.47 -20.47
N VAL A 27 -20.59 2.51 -20.34
CA VAL A 27 -19.77 3.67 -20.77
C VAL A 27 -19.86 3.83 -22.27
N ARG A 28 -19.78 2.73 -23.00
CA ARG A 28 -19.87 2.76 -24.45
C ARG A 28 -21.26 3.18 -24.93
N ALA A 29 -22.32 2.62 -24.35
CA ALA A 29 -23.69 2.98 -24.69
C ALA A 29 -23.95 4.48 -24.49
N LEU A 30 -23.50 5.04 -23.36
CA LEU A 30 -23.64 6.48 -23.11
C LEU A 30 -22.81 7.32 -24.09
N ALA A 31 -21.60 6.89 -24.46
CA ALA A 31 -20.80 7.57 -25.45
C ALA A 31 -21.43 7.55 -26.85
N ASP A 32 -22.03 6.41 -27.25
CA ASP A 32 -22.74 6.26 -28.52
C ASP A 32 -24.00 7.16 -28.57
N ASP A 33 -24.63 7.44 -27.43
CA ASP A 33 -25.77 8.37 -27.34
C ASP A 33 -25.35 9.85 -27.43
N LEU A 34 -24.11 10.19 -27.06
CA LEU A 34 -23.60 11.56 -26.98
C LEU A 34 -22.84 12.03 -28.23
N ALA A 35 -22.29 11.10 -29.02
CA ALA A 35 -21.43 11.43 -30.15
C ALA A 35 -21.64 10.52 -31.36
N ASP A 36 -21.32 11.05 -32.55
CA ASP A 36 -21.41 10.30 -33.81
C ASP A 36 -20.37 9.17 -33.88
N GLU A 37 -19.21 9.36 -33.24
CA GLU A 37 -18.12 8.38 -33.20
C GLU A 37 -17.61 8.21 -31.76
N VAL A 38 -17.29 6.97 -31.38
CA VAL A 38 -16.77 6.64 -30.06
C VAL A 38 -15.41 5.99 -30.16
N GLU A 39 -14.45 6.54 -29.42
CA GLU A 39 -13.13 5.98 -29.23
C GLU A 39 -12.99 5.40 -27.83
N LEU A 40 -12.35 4.23 -27.73
CA LEU A 40 -12.29 3.47 -26.48
C LEU A 40 -10.89 3.49 -25.86
N LEU A 41 -10.76 4.13 -24.70
CA LEU A 41 -9.64 3.94 -23.80
C LEU A 41 -10.01 2.91 -22.72
N ASP A 42 -9.91 1.63 -23.08
CA ASP A 42 -10.00 0.54 -22.12
C ASP A 42 -8.63 0.18 -21.56
N LEU A 43 -8.42 0.52 -20.29
CA LEU A 43 -7.21 0.20 -19.52
C LEU A 43 -7.33 -1.11 -18.73
N GLY A 44 -8.49 -1.77 -18.74
CA GLY A 44 -8.76 -2.95 -17.96
C GLY A 44 -8.48 -2.72 -16.47
N VAL A 45 -7.69 -3.60 -15.86
CA VAL A 45 -7.22 -3.44 -14.47
C VAL A 45 -5.94 -2.62 -14.46
N HIS A 46 -6.05 -1.33 -14.16
CA HIS A 46 -4.92 -0.41 -14.11
C HIS A 46 -5.00 0.49 -12.86
N THR A 47 -3.85 0.87 -12.30
CA THR A 47 -3.83 1.85 -11.21
C THR A 47 -4.36 3.21 -11.68
N GLY A 48 -4.93 3.98 -10.75
CA GLY A 48 -5.42 5.34 -11.02
C GLY A 48 -4.54 6.42 -10.41
N PHE A 49 -3.38 6.03 -9.91
CA PHE A 49 -2.42 6.93 -9.28
C PHE A 49 -1.37 7.36 -10.30
N SER A 50 -0.90 8.59 -10.17
CA SER A 50 0.11 9.24 -11.00
C SER A 50 1.43 9.43 -10.25
N THR A 51 2.46 9.88 -10.97
CA THR A 51 3.75 10.28 -10.39
C THR A 51 3.63 11.43 -9.39
N MET A 52 2.52 12.19 -9.41
CA MET A 52 2.29 13.29 -8.46
C MET A 52 2.09 12.80 -7.03
N THR A 53 1.56 11.59 -6.84
CA THR A 53 1.28 11.02 -5.50
C THR A 53 2.16 9.82 -5.16
N ARG A 54 2.84 9.21 -6.15
CA ARG A 54 3.65 8.00 -5.95
C ARG A 54 4.97 8.07 -6.72
N ASP A 55 6.07 7.77 -6.04
CA ASP A 55 7.36 7.46 -6.65
C ASP A 55 7.47 5.95 -6.94
N ASP A 56 6.74 5.47 -7.96
CA ASP A 56 6.83 4.09 -8.46
C ASP A 56 7.46 4.07 -9.87
N PRO A 57 8.49 3.25 -10.12
CA PRO A 57 9.19 3.24 -11.41
C PRO A 57 8.38 2.75 -12.60
N ALA A 58 7.24 2.07 -12.43
CA ALA A 58 6.44 1.61 -13.57
C ALA A 58 4.95 1.41 -13.27
N GLY A 59 4.13 1.71 -14.27
CA GLY A 59 2.71 1.36 -14.30
C GLY A 59 1.79 2.38 -13.64
N LEU A 60 2.25 3.61 -13.41
CA LEU A 60 1.39 4.72 -13.00
C LEU A 60 0.54 5.21 -14.18
N LEU A 61 -0.57 5.88 -13.86
CA LEU A 61 -1.58 6.29 -14.84
C LEU A 61 -0.99 7.26 -15.89
N ASP A 62 -0.26 8.25 -15.43
CA ASP A 62 0.41 9.29 -16.24
C ASP A 62 1.67 8.79 -16.94
N GLN A 63 2.11 7.55 -16.69
CA GLN A 63 3.19 6.89 -17.42
C GLN A 63 2.66 6.02 -18.58
N ASN A 64 1.34 5.80 -18.65
CA ASN A 64 0.74 4.98 -19.70
C ASN A 64 0.63 5.78 -20.99
N GLU A 65 1.33 5.36 -22.04
CA GLU A 65 1.39 6.07 -23.32
C GLU A 65 0.00 6.31 -23.93
N ARG A 66 -0.93 5.35 -23.78
CA ARG A 66 -2.32 5.52 -24.26
C ARG A 66 -3.05 6.62 -23.50
N VAL A 67 -2.81 6.73 -22.19
CA VAL A 67 -3.39 7.81 -21.37
C VAL A 67 -2.81 9.16 -21.81
N GLN A 68 -1.49 9.25 -21.96
CA GLN A 68 -0.81 10.48 -22.39
C GLN A 68 -1.34 10.95 -23.76
N GLU A 69 -1.44 10.05 -24.72
CA GLU A 69 -1.98 10.33 -26.05
C GLU A 69 -3.42 10.86 -25.96
N ARG A 70 -4.30 10.16 -25.24
CA ARG A 70 -5.70 10.61 -25.10
C ARG A 70 -5.83 11.95 -24.40
N VAL A 71 -4.99 12.24 -23.41
CA VAL A 71 -4.98 13.55 -22.73
C VAL A 71 -4.54 14.66 -23.69
N SER A 72 -3.54 14.42 -24.52
CA SER A 72 -3.13 15.38 -25.56
C SER A 72 -4.19 15.59 -26.63
N GLU A 73 -4.91 14.53 -27.03
CA GLU A 73 -6.02 14.63 -27.98
C GLU A 73 -7.23 15.37 -27.40
N LEU A 74 -7.54 15.16 -26.11
CA LEU A 74 -8.53 15.96 -25.39
C LEU A 74 -8.15 17.44 -25.41
N GLU A 75 -6.90 17.78 -25.08
CA GLU A 75 -6.41 19.17 -25.11
C GLU A 75 -6.46 19.78 -26.51
N ALA A 76 -6.25 18.98 -27.56
CA ALA A 76 -6.33 19.42 -28.95
C ALA A 76 -7.77 19.61 -29.46
N GLY A 77 -8.79 19.23 -28.69
CA GLY A 77 -10.19 19.31 -29.07
C GLY A 77 -10.64 18.24 -30.06
N GLU A 78 -9.97 17.09 -30.08
CA GLU A 78 -10.34 15.95 -30.92
C GLU A 78 -11.64 15.28 -30.44
N TYR A 79 -12.00 15.47 -29.18
CA TYR A 79 -13.21 14.95 -28.56
C TYR A 79 -14.12 16.07 -28.07
N SER A 80 -15.41 15.87 -28.26
CA SER A 80 -16.46 16.70 -27.69
C SER A 80 -16.91 16.23 -26.30
N HIS A 81 -16.69 14.95 -25.99
CA HIS A 81 -17.09 14.35 -24.73
C HIS A 81 -16.02 13.37 -24.23
N LEU A 82 -15.81 13.35 -22.92
CA LEU A 82 -15.13 12.26 -22.23
C LEU A 82 -16.14 11.56 -21.32
N VAL A 83 -16.39 10.30 -21.59
CA VAL A 83 -17.42 9.51 -20.89
C VAL A 83 -16.73 8.47 -20.02
N ALA A 84 -17.07 8.44 -18.73
CA ALA A 84 -16.53 7.48 -17.79
C ALA A 84 -17.62 6.97 -16.84
N TRP A 85 -17.31 5.94 -16.05
CA TRP A 85 -18.25 5.48 -15.02
C TRP A 85 -18.38 6.48 -13.87
N ASP A 86 -17.23 6.91 -13.35
CA ASP A 86 -17.05 7.90 -12.29
C ASP A 86 -15.69 8.59 -12.49
N ASP A 87 -15.47 9.73 -11.83
CA ASP A 87 -14.19 10.46 -11.80
C ASP A 87 -13.04 9.54 -11.34
N ARG A 88 -13.33 8.68 -10.35
CA ARG A 88 -12.36 7.71 -9.83
C ARG A 88 -11.93 6.68 -10.86
N ARG A 89 -12.60 6.50 -12.01
CA ARG A 89 -12.14 5.64 -13.12
C ARG A 89 -11.21 6.35 -14.07
N ILE A 90 -11.32 7.67 -14.15
CA ILE A 90 -10.37 8.49 -14.86
C ILE A 90 -9.06 8.52 -14.06
N CYS A 91 -9.08 9.04 -12.83
CA CYS A 91 -7.90 9.18 -11.99
C CYS A 91 -8.27 9.20 -10.48
N ARG A 92 -7.32 8.93 -9.59
CA ARG A 92 -7.52 8.87 -8.12
C ARG A 92 -6.75 9.92 -7.34
N ASP A 93 -6.03 10.78 -8.02
CA ASP A 93 -5.21 11.82 -7.42
C ASP A 93 -5.21 13.09 -8.26
N GLU A 94 -4.28 14.00 -7.93
CA GLU A 94 -4.22 15.36 -8.47
C GLU A 94 -4.03 15.41 -9.99
N TYR A 95 -3.60 14.32 -10.61
CA TYR A 95 -3.54 14.23 -12.07
C TYR A 95 -4.93 14.31 -12.73
N PHE A 96 -6.01 14.05 -12.00
CA PHE A 96 -7.36 14.29 -12.50
C PHE A 96 -7.57 15.75 -12.93
N SER A 97 -7.05 16.71 -12.16
CA SER A 97 -7.15 18.14 -12.49
C SER A 97 -6.46 18.49 -13.81
N MET A 98 -5.39 17.77 -14.17
CA MET A 98 -4.72 17.94 -15.47
C MET A 98 -5.60 17.45 -16.61
N ILE A 99 -6.32 16.34 -16.42
CA ILE A 99 -7.26 15.79 -17.41
C ILE A 99 -8.46 16.72 -17.57
N GLN A 100 -8.98 17.29 -16.47
CA GLN A 100 -10.05 18.29 -16.52
C GLN A 100 -9.60 19.54 -17.27
N TYR A 101 -8.39 20.02 -17.01
CA TYR A 101 -7.82 21.16 -17.72
C TYR A 101 -7.69 20.89 -19.21
N ALA A 102 -7.18 19.71 -19.61
CA ALA A 102 -7.10 19.31 -21.02
C ALA A 102 -8.48 19.27 -21.69
N ALA A 103 -9.48 18.65 -21.05
CA ALA A 103 -10.85 18.61 -21.56
C ALA A 103 -11.42 20.03 -21.73
N GLU A 104 -11.20 20.93 -20.76
CA GLU A 104 -11.65 22.32 -20.86
C GLU A 104 -10.96 23.09 -22.00
N GLN A 105 -9.66 22.89 -22.22
CA GLN A 105 -8.94 23.51 -23.35
C GLN A 105 -9.46 23.03 -24.72
N GLY A 106 -9.83 21.76 -24.81
CA GLY A 106 -10.40 21.16 -26.02
C GLY A 106 -11.91 21.33 -26.19
N ASP A 107 -12.58 22.04 -25.28
CA ASP A 107 -14.05 22.19 -25.27
C ASP A 107 -14.80 20.83 -25.18
N ALA A 108 -14.24 19.89 -24.43
CA ALA A 108 -14.80 18.56 -24.19
C ALA A 108 -15.56 18.50 -22.86
N GLU A 109 -16.80 18.02 -22.87
CA GLU A 109 -17.60 17.81 -21.66
C GLU A 109 -17.28 16.45 -21.01
N ILE A 110 -17.06 16.43 -19.69
CA ILE A 110 -16.88 15.17 -18.95
C ILE A 110 -18.24 14.68 -18.44
N VAL A 111 -18.63 13.47 -18.85
CA VAL A 111 -19.92 12.86 -18.53
C VAL A 111 -19.74 11.54 -17.78
N TYR A 112 -20.56 11.32 -16.75
CA TYR A 112 -20.53 10.11 -15.93
C TYR A 112 -21.84 9.30 -16.03
N ILE A 113 -21.73 7.98 -15.88
CA ILE A 113 -22.90 7.08 -15.81
C ILE A 113 -23.52 7.08 -14.41
N GLY A 114 -22.68 7.04 -13.38
CA GLY A 114 -23.18 7.03 -12.01
C GLY A 114 -23.78 8.39 -11.65
N ASP A 115 -25.02 8.41 -11.16
CA ASP A 115 -25.48 9.51 -10.33
C ASP A 115 -24.44 9.67 -9.20
N VAL A 116 -23.80 10.83 -9.14
CA VAL A 116 -22.89 11.19 -8.05
C VAL A 116 -23.75 11.23 -6.77
N ASN A 117 -23.87 10.10 -6.09
CA ASN A 117 -24.55 10.06 -4.79
C ASN A 117 -23.84 11.07 -3.88
N GLU A 118 -24.57 12.01 -3.28
CA GLU A 118 -24.04 12.94 -2.26
C GLU A 118 -23.39 12.19 -1.08
N ASP A 119 -23.79 10.92 -0.86
CA ASP A 119 -23.14 10.01 0.08
C ASP A 119 -21.71 9.63 -0.31
N ASP A 120 -21.33 9.68 -1.59
CA ASP A 120 -19.99 9.34 -2.08
C ASP A 120 -18.96 10.46 -1.81
N LEU A 121 -19.40 11.73 -1.74
CA LEU A 121 -18.57 12.85 -1.27
C LEU A 121 -18.26 12.71 0.25
N THR A 122 -19.25 12.27 1.03
CA THR A 122 -19.09 11.98 2.45
C THR A 122 -18.20 10.74 2.66
N PHE A 123 -18.31 9.75 1.77
CA PHE A 123 -17.45 8.57 1.75
C PHE A 123 -15.99 8.93 1.37
N ASP A 124 -15.79 9.85 0.42
CA ASP A 124 -14.47 10.33 0.01
C ASP A 124 -13.78 11.18 1.08
N LEU A 125 -14.50 12.09 1.74
CA LEU A 125 -13.96 12.84 2.88
C LEU A 125 -13.57 11.89 4.02
N LYS A 126 -14.45 10.95 4.38
CA LYS A 126 -14.17 9.98 5.44
C LYS A 126 -12.99 9.09 5.10
N ARG A 127 -12.84 8.67 3.84
CA ARG A 127 -11.75 7.77 3.42
C ARG A 127 -10.43 8.49 3.16
N ARG A 128 -10.46 9.75 2.71
CA ARG A 128 -9.28 10.62 2.64
C ARG A 128 -8.78 10.90 4.05
N ILE A 129 -9.67 11.22 4.99
CA ILE A 129 -9.33 11.30 6.42
C ILE A 129 -8.78 9.96 6.92
N GLU A 130 -9.39 8.82 6.61
CA GLU A 130 -8.87 7.51 7.03
C GLU A 130 -7.50 7.18 6.39
N ARG A 131 -7.25 7.59 5.15
CA ARG A 131 -5.97 7.38 4.45
C ARG A 131 -4.89 8.30 5.02
N ASP A 132 -5.18 9.59 5.16
CA ASP A 132 -4.28 10.58 5.74
C ASP A 132 -3.98 10.18 7.20
N THR A 133 -4.99 9.72 7.95
CA THR A 133 -4.80 9.15 9.29
C THR A 133 -3.91 7.91 9.25
N LYS A 134 -4.13 6.98 8.31
CA LYS A 134 -3.32 5.76 8.21
C LYS A 134 -1.88 6.04 7.80
N GLU A 135 -1.66 6.98 6.89
CA GLU A 135 -0.34 7.45 6.46
C GLU A 135 0.36 8.20 7.59
N GLU A 136 -0.34 9.07 8.32
CA GLU A 136 0.16 9.70 9.54
C GLU A 136 0.50 8.67 10.61
N GLU A 137 -0.31 7.64 10.82
CA GLU A 137 -0.03 6.58 11.81
C GLU A 137 1.16 5.73 11.39
N ILE A 138 1.33 5.46 10.09
CA ILE A 138 2.53 4.79 9.54
C ILE A 138 3.76 5.69 9.73
N GLU A 139 3.64 7.00 9.49
CA GLU A 139 4.73 7.94 9.64
C GLU A 139 5.10 8.15 11.12
N LYS A 140 4.12 8.30 12.01
CA LYS A 140 4.32 8.32 13.46
C LYS A 140 4.98 7.04 13.95
N SER A 141 4.56 5.88 13.43
CA SER A 141 5.17 4.59 13.73
C SER A 141 6.63 4.53 13.25
N ARG A 142 6.91 4.98 12.02
CA ARG A 142 8.28 5.08 11.48
C ARG A 142 9.16 6.01 12.33
N ARG A 143 8.68 7.22 12.63
CA ARG A 143 9.38 8.19 13.50
C ARG A 143 9.59 7.66 14.92
N ALA A 144 8.67 6.86 15.45
CA ALA A 144 8.83 6.22 16.76
C ALA A 144 9.90 5.12 16.73
N ILE A 145 9.99 4.37 15.63
CA ILE A 145 11.04 3.37 15.40
C ILE A 145 12.40 4.06 15.22
N GLU A 146 12.47 5.15 14.45
CA GLU A 146 13.69 5.95 14.27
C GLU A 146 14.16 6.55 15.59
N ARG A 147 13.27 7.20 16.36
CA ARG A 147 13.62 7.73 17.69
C ARG A 147 14.12 6.66 18.65
N ARG A 148 13.55 5.45 18.61
CA ARG A 148 14.06 4.31 19.39
C ARG A 148 15.47 3.92 18.94
N LYS A 149 15.74 3.86 17.63
CA LYS A 149 17.07 3.56 17.10
C LYS A 149 18.10 4.63 17.46
N GLU A 150 17.75 5.92 17.34
CA GLU A 150 18.61 7.06 17.70
C GLU A 150 19.00 7.04 19.19
N GLN A 151 18.06 6.67 20.06
CA GLN A 151 18.28 6.59 21.51
C GLN A 151 18.91 5.25 21.94
N GLY A 152 19.18 4.34 21.00
CA GLY A 152 19.75 3.01 21.27
C GLY A 152 18.80 2.04 21.98
N TYR A 153 17.49 2.28 21.91
CA TYR A 153 16.46 1.44 22.54
C TYR A 153 16.16 0.20 21.69
N ASP A 154 15.76 -0.87 22.35
CA ASP A 154 15.37 -2.12 21.67
C ASP A 154 14.02 -1.94 20.97
N HIS A 155 13.93 -2.51 19.76
CA HIS A 155 12.73 -2.45 18.93
C HIS A 155 12.29 -3.85 18.45
N GLY A 156 10.99 -4.02 18.31
CA GLY A 156 10.36 -5.21 17.73
C GLY A 156 9.82 -6.16 18.79
N ARG A 157 9.50 -7.38 18.36
CA ARG A 157 9.07 -8.44 19.28
C ARG A 157 10.24 -8.81 20.20
N PRO A 158 10.01 -8.99 21.52
CA PRO A 158 11.03 -9.51 22.43
C PRO A 158 11.65 -10.81 21.92
N ARG A 159 12.96 -10.94 22.08
CA ARG A 159 13.66 -12.19 21.76
C ARG A 159 13.22 -13.28 22.74
N PHE A 160 13.44 -14.54 22.37
CA PHE A 160 13.08 -15.68 23.20
C PHE A 160 13.72 -15.59 24.58
N GLY A 161 12.94 -15.78 25.65
CA GLY A 161 13.42 -15.60 27.03
C GLY A 161 13.53 -14.15 27.51
N MET A 162 13.17 -13.16 26.68
CA MET A 162 13.24 -11.74 27.05
C MET A 162 11.85 -11.11 27.17
N THR A 163 11.77 -10.07 27.99
CA THR A 163 10.64 -9.14 28.06
C THR A 163 11.15 -7.70 27.96
N TYR A 164 10.28 -6.71 27.82
CA TYR A 164 10.68 -5.32 27.95
C TYR A 164 10.76 -4.91 29.42
N ASP A 165 11.70 -4.02 29.75
CA ASP A 165 11.79 -3.36 31.04
C ASP A 165 10.52 -2.54 31.36
N ALA A 166 10.39 -2.06 32.59
CA ALA A 166 9.22 -1.26 33.01
C ALA A 166 9.04 0.03 32.19
N ALA A 167 10.12 0.55 31.59
CA ALA A 167 10.10 1.73 30.74
C ALA A 167 9.76 1.42 29.27
N GLY A 168 9.68 0.14 28.88
CA GLY A 168 9.50 -0.31 27.51
C GLY A 168 10.70 0.00 26.58
N LYS A 169 11.89 0.26 27.13
CA LYS A 169 13.06 0.76 26.38
C LYS A 169 14.03 -0.35 26.01
N TYR A 170 14.34 -1.22 26.95
CA TYR A 170 15.31 -2.30 26.76
C TYR A 170 14.67 -3.66 27.00
N GLN A 171 15.19 -4.67 26.31
CA GLN A 171 14.81 -6.05 26.55
C GLN A 171 15.68 -6.63 27.67
N VAL A 172 15.02 -7.13 28.71
CA VAL A 172 15.60 -7.72 29.92
C VAL A 172 15.14 -9.17 30.09
N PRO A 173 15.82 -10.00 30.91
CA PRO A 173 15.39 -11.35 31.21
C PRO A 173 13.91 -11.46 31.60
N GLY A 174 13.19 -12.37 30.95
CA GLY A 174 11.78 -12.69 31.24
C GLY A 174 11.61 -14.06 31.89
N GLU A 175 10.36 -14.53 31.97
CA GLU A 175 10.02 -15.80 32.63
C GLU A 175 10.70 -17.03 32.00
N GLU A 176 10.92 -17.01 30.68
CA GLU A 176 11.57 -18.12 29.96
C GLU A 176 13.11 -17.99 29.91
N PHE A 177 13.71 -17.03 30.61
CA PHE A 177 15.16 -16.79 30.53
C PHE A 177 15.99 -17.95 31.09
N ASP A 178 15.48 -18.69 32.07
CA ASP A 178 16.13 -19.91 32.59
C ASP A 178 16.36 -20.95 31.49
N THR A 179 15.48 -21.00 30.49
CA THR A 179 15.62 -21.87 29.32
C THR A 179 16.78 -21.42 28.44
N VAL A 180 17.00 -20.10 28.30
CA VAL A 180 18.17 -19.54 27.60
C VAL A 180 19.47 -19.92 28.31
N LEU A 181 19.52 -19.79 29.64
CA LEU A 181 20.67 -20.21 30.44
C LEU A 181 20.91 -21.72 30.37
N LYS A 182 19.85 -22.53 30.31
CA LYS A 182 19.94 -23.98 30.10
C LYS A 182 20.51 -24.31 28.70
N ILE A 183 20.08 -23.60 27.66
CA ILE A 183 20.64 -23.74 26.30
C ILE A 183 22.16 -23.47 26.33
N PHE A 184 22.62 -22.38 26.96
CA PHE A 184 24.05 -22.08 27.05
C PHE A 184 24.85 -23.14 27.80
N ARG A 185 24.31 -23.67 28.90
CA ARG A 185 24.95 -24.75 29.66
C ARG A 185 25.13 -26.02 28.83
N LEU A 186 24.10 -26.41 28.08
CA LEU A 186 24.14 -27.61 27.24
C LEU A 186 25.07 -27.46 26.03
N ASP A 187 25.09 -26.26 25.43
CA ASP A 187 26.02 -25.90 24.36
C ASP A 187 27.48 -25.94 24.85
N ASN A 188 27.77 -25.37 26.04
CA ASN A 188 29.10 -25.46 26.66
C ASN A 188 29.51 -26.90 27.00
N ALA A 189 28.54 -27.78 27.28
CA ALA A 189 28.77 -29.22 27.48
C ALA A 189 29.00 -29.98 26.16
N GLY A 190 29.00 -29.29 25.02
CA GLY A 190 29.29 -29.86 23.69
C GLY A 190 28.12 -30.58 23.03
N LYS A 191 26.87 -30.40 23.52
CA LYS A 191 25.71 -31.02 22.90
C LYS A 191 25.39 -30.41 21.53
N SER A 192 24.87 -31.22 20.62
CA SER A 192 24.39 -30.71 19.33
C SER A 192 23.11 -29.89 19.49
N ARG A 193 22.87 -28.95 18.56
CA ARG A 193 21.66 -28.10 18.57
C ARG A 193 20.35 -28.89 18.59
N ARG A 194 20.35 -30.10 18.00
CA ARG A 194 19.20 -31.00 17.98
C ARG A 194 18.96 -31.60 19.37
N GLU A 195 20.00 -32.11 20.02
CA GLU A 195 19.90 -32.63 21.39
C GLU A 195 19.48 -31.55 22.38
N ILE A 196 20.00 -30.33 22.22
CA ILE A 196 19.59 -29.19 23.05
C ILE A 196 18.10 -28.88 22.85
N ALA A 197 17.65 -28.80 21.59
CA ALA A 197 16.26 -28.54 21.24
C ALA A 197 15.30 -29.57 21.85
N ASP A 198 15.65 -30.85 21.74
CA ASP A 198 14.87 -31.95 22.32
C ASP A 198 14.82 -31.85 23.86
N GLU A 199 15.94 -31.50 24.51
CA GLU A 199 16.03 -31.42 25.97
C GLU A 199 15.35 -30.19 26.59
N VAL A 200 15.34 -29.07 25.88
CA VAL A 200 14.65 -27.84 26.33
C VAL A 200 13.25 -27.70 25.74
N SER A 201 12.82 -28.63 24.89
CA SER A 201 11.52 -28.60 24.20
C SER A 201 11.29 -27.30 23.41
N VAL A 202 12.35 -26.78 22.79
CA VAL A 202 12.34 -25.54 21.98
C VAL A 202 12.77 -25.88 20.56
N PRO A 203 12.18 -25.28 19.50
CA PRO A 203 12.61 -25.56 18.13
C PRO A 203 14.11 -25.34 17.92
N THR A 204 14.75 -26.23 17.15
CA THR A 204 16.19 -26.15 16.84
C THR A 204 16.60 -24.80 16.26
N SER A 205 15.73 -24.15 15.50
CA SER A 205 15.95 -22.81 14.94
C SER A 205 15.98 -21.70 16.00
N THR A 206 15.23 -21.86 17.09
CA THR A 206 15.27 -20.93 18.23
C THR A 206 16.53 -21.15 19.04
N VAL A 207 16.92 -22.42 19.29
CA VAL A 207 18.20 -22.77 19.94
C VAL A 207 19.38 -22.16 19.19
N GLN A 208 19.41 -22.32 17.86
CA GLN A 208 20.43 -21.71 17.02
C GLN A 208 20.49 -20.18 17.18
N LYS A 209 19.34 -19.49 17.08
CA LYS A 209 19.26 -18.03 17.23
C LYS A 209 19.66 -17.54 18.62
N VAL A 210 19.47 -18.35 19.66
CA VAL A 210 19.90 -18.05 21.03
C VAL A 210 21.43 -18.14 21.14
N ILE A 211 22.03 -19.22 20.63
CA ILE A 211 23.48 -19.44 20.65
C ILE A 211 24.22 -18.38 19.82
N GLU A 212 23.73 -18.06 18.61
CA GLU A 212 24.31 -17.04 17.72
C GLU A 212 24.33 -15.63 18.35
N ARG A 213 23.50 -15.39 19.36
CA ARG A 213 23.35 -14.09 20.02
C ARG A 213 23.77 -14.13 21.49
N ARG A 214 24.59 -15.11 21.87
CA ARG A 214 24.99 -15.34 23.26
C ARG A 214 25.50 -14.07 23.93
N GLU A 215 26.41 -13.34 23.29
CA GLU A 215 27.00 -12.10 23.83
C GLU A 215 25.91 -11.08 24.17
N TRP A 216 24.94 -10.88 23.28
CA TRP A 216 23.82 -9.96 23.51
C TRP A 216 22.97 -10.38 24.72
N TYR A 217 22.69 -11.67 24.92
CA TYR A 217 21.92 -12.13 26.08
C TYR A 217 22.68 -11.91 27.40
N VAL A 218 23.99 -12.15 27.41
CA VAL A 218 24.85 -11.97 28.59
C VAL A 218 24.94 -10.48 28.96
N GLU A 219 25.13 -9.60 27.98
CA GLU A 219 25.13 -8.15 28.21
C GLU A 219 23.80 -7.67 28.80
N ARG A 220 22.66 -8.19 28.30
CA ARG A 220 21.33 -7.81 28.79
C ARG A 220 21.01 -8.33 30.19
N GLU A 221 21.48 -9.53 30.53
CA GLU A 221 21.39 -10.07 31.89
C GLU A 221 22.11 -9.16 32.89
N GLN A 222 23.36 -8.80 32.58
CA GLN A 222 24.18 -7.92 33.43
C GLN A 222 23.58 -6.52 33.57
N MET A 223 22.96 -5.98 32.51
CA MET A 223 22.26 -4.68 32.58
C MET A 223 21.00 -4.71 33.45
N ALA A 224 20.36 -5.87 33.62
CA ALA A 224 19.16 -6.02 34.44
C ALA A 224 19.49 -6.21 35.94
N GLU A 225 20.70 -6.68 36.26
CA GLU A 225 21.19 -6.86 37.62
C GLU A 225 21.84 -5.59 38.22
N ALA A 226 22.05 -4.54 37.40
CA ALA A 226 22.68 -3.26 37.76
C ALA A 226 21.65 -2.20 38.17
#